data_AF-A0A6M7WS89-F1
#
_entry.id   AF-A0A6M7WS89-F1
#
_cell.length_a   1.000
_cell.length_b   1.000
_cell.length_c   1.000
_cell.angle_alpha   90.00
_cell.angle_beta   90.00
_cell.angle_gamma   90.00
#
_symmetry.space_group_name_H-M   'P 1'
#
loop_
_entity.id
_entity.type
_entity.pdbx_description
1 polymer ?
#
loop_
_entity_poly.entity_id
_entity_poly.type
_entity_poly.pdbx_seq_one_letter_code
_entity_poly.pdbx_strand_id
1 'polypeptide(L)'
;MGRASVPLTFDEIFREELDVVNFRRKAIRSGKVAQRRSQAAGAPARHFLVERADAAIDNIRSDLSRGTVRTRKNSNLTGIALSGGGERSACYCLGVLQALESLSPPGHPRPLDAVDYLSTVSGGGYIGTSVVVGMMQEDHSFPFESRLDEEETPETQHLRDFSNFLVPAGARDYLVSISLVMRGLLVNALIVLPALLLLAAITVAVNPTVTELETPDLLGYAVDKMHMLNDSLKYFTLTVVLGALAALLMFGSAIYTSLTYHTGTLRSREILGRALGVLIALVFASAVIDLQPLVLSGMISSAGKAANQQLIDPKGPFHDYFEAFANILPALATALIPTIAVLVSVAQKLAKIAEASLGSTWGAVLKKNTSRIFLYLAAVIVPFMLWVAYIYLSYWATRGETGWCGVKTPNWLMTVTFCGSGWQPEALQRFGPIGTTYLGVALLLGLICLLIGPNSNSLHRLYRDRLSRAFLMQRKTINQQPSEDVDTWKFSSLKQFDEKTDETTRETTKVWKEGAAFSPYLLSNAAINLEGSKELNKRGRNADNFIFSPLHVGSQSTGYVKSTEIEDAVKDLTWPPQWRRRAPQRRRIWAETPSGF
;
A
#
# COMPACT_ATOMS: atom_id res chain seq x y z
N MET A 1 -15.45 14.03 -16.69
CA MET A 1 -14.10 14.62 -16.52
C MET A 1 -14.29 15.93 -15.76
N GLY A 2 -14.02 15.96 -14.46
CA GLY A 2 -14.03 17.21 -13.70
C GLY A 2 -12.84 18.08 -14.14
N ARG A 3 -13.03 19.40 -14.28
CA ARG A 3 -11.93 20.34 -14.51
C ARG A 3 -10.89 20.10 -13.40
N ALA A 4 -9.66 19.75 -13.76
CA ALA A 4 -8.56 19.74 -12.81
C ALA A 4 -8.43 21.16 -12.24
N SER A 5 -8.60 21.30 -10.93
CA SER A 5 -8.34 22.55 -10.23
C SER A 5 -6.88 22.94 -10.46
N VAL A 6 -6.63 24.24 -10.66
CA VAL A 6 -5.26 24.75 -10.74
C VAL A 6 -4.62 24.56 -9.37
N PRO A 7 -3.43 23.92 -9.26
CA PRO A 7 -2.77 23.74 -7.98
C PRO A 7 -2.50 25.08 -7.30
N LEU A 8 -2.82 25.16 -6.01
CA LEU A 8 -2.58 26.32 -5.16
C LEU A 8 -1.10 26.40 -4.78
N THR A 9 -0.62 27.63 -4.65
CA THR A 9 0.72 27.97 -4.15
C THR A 9 0.76 27.97 -2.62
N PHE A 10 1.97 27.87 -2.05
CA PHE A 10 2.13 27.92 -0.59
C PHE A 10 1.68 29.27 0.02
N ASP A 11 1.81 30.38 -0.71
CA ASP A 11 1.35 31.69 -0.24
C ASP A 11 -0.17 31.75 -0.12
N GLU A 12 -0.89 31.24 -1.13
CA GLU A 12 -2.35 31.19 -1.12
C GLU A 12 -2.85 30.35 0.05
N ILE A 13 -2.32 29.14 0.24
CA ILE A 13 -2.77 28.29 1.35
C ILE A 13 -2.43 28.93 2.70
N PHE A 14 -1.24 29.53 2.86
CA PHE A 14 -0.82 30.10 4.13
C PHE A 14 -1.65 31.34 4.49
N ARG A 15 -2.09 32.14 3.52
CA ARG A 15 -3.03 33.25 3.77
C ARG A 15 -4.35 32.74 4.34
N GLU A 16 -4.91 31.67 3.77
CA GLU A 16 -6.14 31.08 4.27
C GLU A 16 -5.98 30.48 5.68
N GLU A 17 -4.84 29.85 5.97
CA GLU A 17 -4.52 29.38 7.31
C GLU A 17 -4.43 30.52 8.33
N LEU A 18 -3.77 31.62 7.98
CA LEU A 18 -3.70 32.79 8.86
C LEU A 18 -5.07 33.42 9.12
N ASP A 19 -5.98 33.35 8.15
CA ASP A 19 -7.34 33.89 8.30
C ASP A 19 -8.12 33.15 9.40
N VAL A 20 -8.08 31.80 9.42
CA VAL A 20 -8.73 31.02 10.48
C VAL A 20 -8.02 31.15 11.83
N VAL A 21 -6.68 31.27 11.84
CA VAL A 21 -5.91 31.55 13.05
C VAL A 21 -6.31 32.90 13.65
N ASN A 22 -6.46 33.93 12.82
CA ASN A 22 -6.89 35.26 13.27
C ASN A 22 -8.34 35.27 13.74
N PHE A 23 -9.24 34.54 13.08
CA PHE A 23 -10.60 34.32 13.54
C PHE A 23 -10.61 33.74 14.97
N ARG A 24 -9.85 32.66 15.19
CA ARG A 24 -9.69 32.06 16.52
C ARG A 24 -9.12 33.05 17.54
N ARG A 25 -8.04 33.77 17.22
CA ARG A 25 -7.46 34.78 18.12
C ARG A 25 -8.44 35.88 18.49
N LYS A 26 -9.29 36.33 17.56
CA LYS A 26 -10.35 37.32 17.83
C LYS A 26 -11.43 36.74 18.74
N ALA A 27 -11.88 35.52 18.47
CA ALA A 27 -12.87 34.82 19.30
C ALA A 27 -12.36 34.60 20.73
N ILE A 28 -11.08 34.22 20.89
CA ILE A 28 -10.41 34.15 22.19
C ILE A 28 -10.43 35.53 22.82
N ARG A 29 -9.79 36.56 22.22
CA ARG A 29 -9.70 37.96 22.70
C ARG A 29 -11.05 38.60 23.09
N SER A 30 -12.13 38.22 22.43
CA SER A 30 -13.47 38.73 22.73
C SER A 30 -14.13 38.06 23.96
N GLY A 31 -13.51 37.04 24.54
CA GLY A 31 -14.07 36.25 25.64
C GLY A 31 -15.10 35.19 25.19
N LYS A 32 -15.50 35.15 23.91
CA LYS A 32 -16.51 34.19 23.39
C LYS A 32 -16.16 32.74 23.68
N VAL A 33 -14.89 32.35 23.46
CA VAL A 33 -14.42 30.98 23.73
C VAL A 33 -14.52 30.63 25.22
N ALA A 34 -14.13 31.55 26.09
CA ALA A 34 -14.20 31.36 27.54
C ALA A 34 -15.66 31.27 28.01
N GLN A 35 -16.54 32.16 27.52
CA GLN A 35 -17.96 32.16 27.87
C GLN A 35 -18.65 30.84 27.53
N ARG A 36 -18.41 30.28 26.34
CA ARG A 36 -18.98 28.99 25.92
C ARG A 36 -18.48 27.82 26.75
N ARG A 37 -17.16 27.75 26.99
CA ARG A 37 -16.59 26.70 27.86
C ARG A 37 -17.09 26.82 29.30
N SER A 38 -17.31 28.04 29.78
CA SER A 38 -17.89 28.29 31.11
C SER A 38 -19.33 27.78 31.24
N GLN A 39 -20.15 27.99 30.20
CA GLN A 39 -21.50 27.44 30.12
C GLN A 39 -21.50 25.90 30.12
N ALA A 40 -20.55 25.28 29.42
CA ALA A 40 -20.42 23.82 29.39
C ALA A 40 -19.92 23.24 30.72
N ALA A 41 -18.96 23.90 31.38
CA ALA A 41 -18.34 23.40 32.62
C ALA A 41 -19.09 23.80 33.91
N GLY A 42 -20.09 24.66 33.84
CA GLY A 42 -20.81 25.16 35.03
C GLY A 42 -19.93 26.03 35.97
N ALA A 43 -18.74 26.45 35.52
CA ALA A 43 -17.76 27.21 36.30
C ALA A 43 -17.26 28.43 35.50
N PRO A 44 -16.92 29.57 36.14
CA PRO A 44 -16.50 30.78 35.44
C PRO A 44 -15.14 30.59 34.77
N ALA A 45 -15.07 30.62 33.43
CA ALA A 45 -13.81 30.58 32.70
C ALA A 45 -13.28 31.99 32.41
N ARG A 46 -12.03 32.27 32.80
CA ARG A 46 -11.37 33.55 32.54
C ARG A 46 -10.83 33.63 31.11
N HIS A 47 -10.85 34.85 30.61
CA HIS A 47 -10.45 35.18 29.26
C HIS A 47 -8.91 35.14 29.09
N PHE A 48 -8.40 34.37 28.11
CA PHE A 48 -6.98 34.35 27.74
C PHE A 48 -6.56 35.62 26.99
N LEU A 49 -5.88 36.52 27.70
CA LEU A 49 -5.35 37.77 27.17
C LEU A 49 -3.84 37.64 26.95
N VAL A 50 -3.45 37.35 25.70
CA VAL A 50 -2.10 37.68 25.24
C VAL A 50 -2.28 38.65 24.09
N GLU A 51 -1.76 39.86 24.24
CA GLU A 51 -1.78 40.87 23.18
C GLU A 51 -0.90 40.38 22.02
N ARG A 52 -1.55 39.85 20.98
CA ARG A 52 -0.92 39.51 19.72
C ARG A 52 -1.64 40.26 18.60
N ALA A 53 -0.87 40.80 17.67
CA ALA A 53 -1.44 41.36 16.45
C ALA A 53 -2.05 40.24 15.59
N ASP A 54 -2.95 40.62 14.68
CA ASP A 54 -3.40 39.70 13.64
C ASP A 54 -2.19 39.24 12.83
N ALA A 55 -2.04 37.92 12.71
CA ALA A 55 -0.95 37.30 11.99
C ALA A 55 -1.11 37.57 10.49
N ALA A 56 -0.04 38.02 9.84
CA ALA A 56 -0.05 38.32 8.42
C ALA A 56 1.32 38.04 7.80
N ILE A 57 1.30 37.75 6.50
CA ILE A 57 2.51 37.64 5.69
C ILE A 57 3.16 39.03 5.58
N ASP A 58 4.47 39.04 5.71
CA ASP A 58 5.34 40.19 5.49
C ASP A 58 5.73 40.18 4.00
N ASN A 59 4.91 40.83 3.17
CA ASN A 59 5.10 40.86 1.72
C ASN A 59 6.45 41.49 1.31
N ILE A 60 7.07 42.30 2.17
CA ILE A 60 8.37 42.95 1.90
C ILE A 60 9.51 41.96 2.16
N ARG A 61 9.42 41.18 3.25
CA ARG A 61 10.46 40.22 3.63
C ARG A 61 10.27 38.83 3.01
N SER A 62 9.14 38.58 2.36
CA SER A 62 8.85 37.33 1.66
C SER A 62 9.36 37.40 0.22
N ASP A 63 9.95 36.30 -0.25
CA ASP A 63 10.35 36.13 -1.64
C ASP A 63 9.61 34.92 -2.21
N LEU A 64 8.47 35.21 -2.84
CA LEU A 64 7.59 34.21 -3.44
C LEU A 64 8.25 33.48 -4.61
N SER A 65 9.13 34.17 -5.34
CA SER A 65 9.87 33.57 -6.46
C SER A 65 10.84 32.48 -5.99
N ARG A 66 11.35 32.62 -4.77
CA ARG A 66 12.20 31.63 -4.09
C ARG A 66 11.45 30.77 -3.07
N GLY A 67 10.12 30.87 -3.02
CA GLY A 67 9.28 30.10 -2.08
C GLY A 67 9.49 30.42 -0.60
N THR A 68 10.10 31.57 -0.28
CA THR A 68 10.36 31.97 1.11
C THR A 68 9.24 32.88 1.62
N VAL A 69 8.40 32.38 2.53
CA VAL A 69 7.34 33.17 3.16
C VAL A 69 7.74 33.55 4.58
N ARG A 70 7.61 34.83 4.93
CA ARG A 70 7.90 35.35 6.27
C ARG A 70 6.66 36.05 6.82
N THR A 71 6.44 35.92 8.13
CA THR A 71 5.36 36.63 8.83
C THR A 71 5.85 37.95 9.40
N ARG A 72 4.92 38.88 9.64
CA ARG A 72 5.22 40.13 10.37
C ARG A 72 5.75 39.82 11.76
N LYS A 73 6.72 40.60 12.25
CA LYS A 73 7.40 40.37 13.54
C LYS A 73 6.42 40.27 14.72
N ASN A 74 5.35 41.05 14.72
CA ASN A 74 4.33 41.07 15.77
C ASN A 74 3.26 39.96 15.64
N SER A 75 3.34 39.10 14.61
CA SER A 75 2.40 37.99 14.44
C SER A 75 2.53 36.96 15.56
N ASN A 76 3.74 36.75 16.10
CA ASN A 76 4.02 35.85 17.24
C ASN A 76 3.25 34.52 17.16
N LEU A 77 3.29 33.86 15.99
CA LEU A 77 2.65 32.56 15.78
C LEU A 77 3.28 31.52 16.71
N THR A 78 2.45 30.78 17.42
CA THR A 78 2.88 29.75 18.38
C THR A 78 2.37 28.40 17.93
N GLY A 79 3.23 27.38 17.91
CA GLY A 79 2.86 26.02 17.56
C GLY A 79 3.42 24.99 18.53
N ILE A 80 2.68 23.92 18.75
CA ILE A 80 3.15 22.71 19.44
C ILE A 80 3.39 21.64 18.38
N ALA A 81 4.56 21.00 18.44
CA ALA A 81 4.90 19.88 17.57
C ALA A 81 4.80 18.54 18.32
N LEU A 82 3.96 17.63 17.84
CA LEU A 82 3.79 16.28 18.38
C LEU A 82 4.49 15.26 17.47
N SER A 83 5.54 14.65 18.01
CA SER A 83 6.39 13.72 17.26
C SER A 83 5.75 12.35 17.05
N GLY A 84 6.28 11.61 16.08
CA GLY A 84 5.84 10.27 15.70
C GLY A 84 6.48 9.16 16.52
N GLY A 85 6.11 7.91 16.21
CA GLY A 85 6.60 6.72 16.94
C GLY A 85 5.51 5.70 17.30
N GLY A 86 4.34 5.78 16.66
CA GLY A 86 3.17 4.94 16.96
C GLY A 86 2.52 5.33 18.29
N GLU A 87 1.75 4.39 18.85
CA GLU A 87 0.91 4.62 20.04
C GLU A 87 1.72 5.04 21.27
N ARG A 88 2.94 4.54 21.44
CA ARG A 88 3.82 4.98 22.55
C ARG A 88 4.10 6.48 22.50
N SER A 89 4.33 7.03 21.30
CA SER A 89 4.48 8.47 21.14
C SER A 89 3.16 9.20 21.38
N ALA A 90 2.03 8.61 20.97
CA ALA A 90 0.71 9.16 21.24
C ALA A 90 0.44 9.30 22.75
N CYS A 91 0.77 8.28 23.56
CA CYS A 91 0.64 8.32 25.02
C CYS A 91 1.56 9.38 25.66
N TYR A 92 2.81 9.48 25.19
CA TYR A 92 3.73 10.52 25.70
C TYR A 92 3.23 11.93 25.36
N CYS A 93 2.81 12.15 24.10
CA CYS A 93 2.24 13.42 23.66
C CYS A 93 0.95 13.76 24.42
N LEU A 94 0.10 12.77 24.72
CA LEU A 94 -1.07 12.93 25.57
C LEU A 94 -0.68 13.47 26.95
N GLY A 95 0.28 12.82 27.62
CA GLY A 95 0.75 13.26 28.93
C GLY A 95 1.32 14.69 28.93
N VAL A 96 2.03 15.07 27.86
CA VAL A 96 2.53 16.46 27.70
C VAL A 96 1.38 17.45 27.56
N LEU A 97 0.36 17.15 26.77
CA LEU A 97 -0.81 18.02 26.59
C LEU A 97 -1.64 18.12 27.88
N GLN A 98 -1.78 17.01 28.62
CA GLN A 98 -2.40 16.98 29.93
C GLN A 98 -1.64 17.83 30.94
N ALA A 99 -0.31 17.69 31.00
CA ALA A 99 0.53 18.49 31.88
C ALA A 99 0.46 19.98 31.54
N LEU A 100 0.41 20.34 30.25
CA LEU A 100 0.22 21.72 29.82
C LEU A 100 -1.12 22.28 30.27
N GLU A 101 -2.21 21.55 30.08
CA GLU A 101 -3.54 21.99 30.52
C GLU A 101 -3.65 22.05 32.04
N SER A 102 -2.98 21.15 32.78
CA SER A 102 -2.99 21.15 34.25
C SER A 102 -2.25 22.34 34.88
N LEU A 103 -1.41 23.07 34.12
CA LEU A 103 -0.75 24.29 34.62
C LEU A 103 -1.75 25.40 34.94
N SER A 104 -2.98 25.34 34.41
CA SER A 104 -4.00 26.35 34.64
C SER A 104 -5.15 25.78 35.47
N PRO A 105 -5.42 26.33 36.67
CA PRO A 105 -6.54 25.90 37.49
C PRO A 105 -7.88 26.06 36.75
N PRO A 106 -8.93 25.29 37.11
CA PRO A 106 -10.26 25.49 36.56
C PRO A 106 -10.69 26.96 36.70
N GLY A 107 -11.27 27.49 35.63
CA GLY A 107 -11.66 28.87 35.53
C GLY A 107 -10.54 29.85 35.13
N HIS A 108 -9.31 29.39 34.89
CA HIS A 108 -8.22 30.21 34.36
C HIS A 108 -8.04 30.05 32.84
N PRO A 109 -7.35 31.00 32.20
CA PRO A 109 -7.04 30.90 30.77
C PRO A 109 -6.21 29.65 30.45
N ARG A 110 -6.64 28.85 29.48
CA ARG A 110 -5.97 27.58 29.14
C ARG A 110 -4.73 27.81 28.28
N PRO A 111 -3.58 27.15 28.53
CA PRO A 111 -2.37 27.38 27.73
C PRO A 111 -2.54 27.01 26.25
N LEU A 112 -3.39 26.03 25.93
CA LEU A 112 -3.72 25.71 24.53
C LEU A 112 -4.44 26.85 23.80
N ASP A 113 -5.06 27.82 24.49
CA ASP A 113 -5.61 29.02 23.86
C ASP A 113 -4.51 29.90 23.24
N ALA A 114 -3.29 29.84 23.79
CA ALA A 114 -2.11 30.52 23.27
C ALA A 114 -1.52 29.86 22.01
N VAL A 115 -1.95 28.65 21.66
CA VAL A 115 -1.37 27.84 20.59
C VAL A 115 -2.17 28.01 19.31
N ASP A 116 -1.53 28.49 18.25
CA ASP A 116 -2.16 28.70 16.95
C ASP A 116 -2.16 27.41 16.11
N TYR A 117 -1.06 26.64 16.16
CA TYR A 117 -0.87 25.43 15.37
C TYR A 117 -0.58 24.19 16.22
N LEU A 118 -1.18 23.06 15.86
CA LEU A 118 -0.78 21.74 16.33
C LEU A 118 -0.17 20.98 15.14
N SER A 119 1.15 20.91 15.10
CA SER A 119 1.89 20.23 14.04
C SER A 119 2.21 18.80 14.47
N THR A 120 1.79 17.81 13.70
CA THR A 120 1.78 16.42 14.14
C THR A 120 2.37 15.50 13.09
N VAL A 121 2.92 14.36 13.50
CA VAL A 121 3.40 13.31 12.58
C VAL A 121 3.15 11.94 13.19
N SER A 122 2.69 10.98 12.38
CA SER A 122 2.49 9.58 12.79
C SER A 122 1.71 9.46 14.13
N GLY A 123 2.28 8.85 15.17
CA GLY A 123 1.65 8.69 16.50
C GLY A 123 1.21 10.01 17.15
N GLY A 124 1.95 11.11 16.97
CA GLY A 124 1.52 12.43 17.40
C GLY A 124 0.29 12.92 16.64
N GLY A 125 0.08 12.46 15.41
CA GLY A 125 -1.12 12.71 14.61
C GLY A 125 -2.35 12.00 15.17
N TYR A 126 -2.20 10.81 15.76
CA TYR A 126 -3.31 10.10 16.41
C TYR A 126 -3.88 10.93 17.56
N ILE A 127 -3.04 11.28 18.54
CA ILE A 127 -3.51 12.06 19.68
C ILE A 127 -3.83 13.51 19.33
N GLY A 128 -3.05 14.14 18.45
CA GLY A 128 -3.32 15.52 18.05
C GLY A 128 -4.65 15.68 17.32
N THR A 129 -5.01 14.72 16.47
CA THR A 129 -6.34 14.66 15.86
C THR A 129 -7.41 14.43 16.91
N SER A 130 -7.20 13.49 17.85
CA SER A 130 -8.14 13.20 18.94
C SER A 130 -8.45 14.44 19.78
N VAL A 131 -7.42 15.20 20.15
CA VAL A 131 -7.55 16.44 20.92
C VAL A 131 -8.33 17.49 20.14
N VAL A 132 -7.93 17.77 18.89
CA VAL A 132 -8.59 18.78 18.06
C VAL A 132 -10.04 18.41 17.83
N VAL A 133 -10.34 17.16 17.51
CA VAL A 133 -11.70 16.68 17.30
C VAL A 133 -12.52 16.73 18.59
N GLY A 134 -11.97 16.29 19.73
CA GLY A 134 -12.65 16.36 21.03
C GLY A 134 -12.99 17.78 21.47
N MET A 135 -12.13 18.76 21.14
CA MET A 135 -12.37 20.19 21.37
C MET A 135 -13.42 20.79 20.41
N MET A 136 -13.74 20.11 19.30
CA MET A 136 -14.76 20.56 18.33
C MET A 136 -16.16 20.01 18.62
N GLN A 137 -16.28 19.06 19.55
CA GLN A 137 -17.57 18.50 19.98
C GLN A 137 -18.29 19.42 20.98
N GLU A 138 -19.56 19.13 21.29
CA GLU A 138 -20.52 20.03 21.98
C GLU A 138 -19.95 20.75 23.23
N ASP A 139 -19.10 20.09 24.02
CA ASP A 139 -18.54 20.67 25.25
C ASP A 139 -17.43 21.72 25.00
N HIS A 140 -16.85 21.74 23.79
CA HIS A 140 -15.80 22.64 23.35
C HIS A 140 -14.58 22.78 24.29
N SER A 141 -14.35 21.75 25.11
CA SER A 141 -13.33 21.66 26.15
C SER A 141 -12.20 20.71 25.75
N PHE A 142 -11.10 20.75 26.49
CA PHE A 142 -10.05 19.75 26.35
C PHE A 142 -10.59 18.36 26.78
N PRO A 143 -10.52 17.33 25.92
CA PRO A 143 -11.20 16.05 26.17
C PRO A 143 -10.50 15.16 27.20
N PHE A 144 -9.20 15.31 27.43
CA PHE A 144 -8.40 14.37 28.24
C PHE A 144 -7.94 14.98 29.55
N GLU A 145 -8.78 15.79 30.19
CA GLU A 145 -8.41 16.43 31.46
C GLU A 145 -7.94 15.37 32.48
N SER A 146 -6.83 15.63 33.17
CA SER A 146 -6.23 14.68 34.11
C SER A 146 -5.73 15.44 35.32
N ARG A 147 -6.17 15.02 36.51
CA ARG A 147 -5.71 15.53 37.81
C ARG A 147 -5.36 14.35 38.70
N LEU A 148 -4.41 14.54 39.61
CA LEU A 148 -3.88 13.46 40.45
C LEU A 148 -4.94 12.84 41.38
N ASP A 149 -5.94 13.62 41.79
CA ASP A 149 -6.93 13.24 42.79
C ASP A 149 -8.35 13.06 42.22
N GLU A 150 -8.50 13.02 40.90
CA GLU A 150 -9.81 12.85 40.22
C GLU A 150 -9.85 11.53 39.43
N GLU A 151 -11.06 10.99 39.23
CA GLU A 151 -11.26 9.81 38.39
C GLU A 151 -10.87 10.10 36.93
N GLU A 152 -10.41 9.07 36.24
CA GLU A 152 -10.07 9.13 34.82
C GLU A 152 -11.30 9.56 34.00
N THR A 153 -11.13 10.52 33.08
CA THR A 153 -12.25 10.92 32.22
C THR A 153 -12.68 9.76 31.32
N PRO A 154 -13.96 9.65 30.94
CA PRO A 154 -14.42 8.66 29.98
C PRO A 154 -13.61 8.61 28.69
N GLU A 155 -13.14 9.77 28.22
CA GLU A 155 -12.30 9.91 27.04
C GLU A 155 -10.92 9.27 27.22
N THR A 156 -10.30 9.46 28.38
CA THR A 156 -8.99 8.86 28.71
C THR A 156 -9.14 7.35 28.94
N GLN A 157 -10.21 6.95 29.64
CA GLN A 157 -10.55 5.54 29.83
C GLN A 157 -10.81 4.84 28.50
N HIS A 158 -11.52 5.46 27.56
CA HIS A 158 -11.71 4.93 26.21
C HIS A 158 -10.38 4.71 25.49
N LEU A 159 -9.47 5.70 25.50
CA LEU A 159 -8.13 5.50 24.92
C LEU A 159 -7.39 4.33 25.55
N ARG A 160 -7.51 4.15 26.87
CA ARG A 160 -6.89 3.05 27.61
C ARG A 160 -7.52 1.70 27.25
N ASP A 161 -8.83 1.60 27.20
CA ASP A 161 -9.57 0.37 26.89
C ASP A 161 -9.35 -0.07 25.43
N PHE A 162 -9.21 0.90 24.52
CA PHE A 162 -8.92 0.66 23.11
C PHE A 162 -7.41 0.64 22.79
N SER A 163 -6.52 0.76 23.80
CA SER A 163 -5.07 0.67 23.62
C SER A 163 -4.59 -0.75 23.28
N ASN A 164 -5.36 -1.78 23.64
CA ASN A 164 -5.17 -3.13 23.12
C ASN A 164 -5.93 -3.31 21.79
N PHE A 165 -5.66 -2.41 20.84
CA PHE A 165 -6.37 -2.32 19.57
C PHE A 165 -6.30 -3.61 18.75
N LEU A 166 -5.29 -4.46 18.96
CA LEU A 166 -5.17 -5.73 18.24
C LEU A 166 -6.21 -6.77 18.66
N VAL A 167 -6.70 -6.71 19.89
CA VAL A 167 -7.58 -7.73 20.48
C VAL A 167 -8.54 -7.13 21.53
N PRO A 168 -9.35 -6.11 21.19
CA PRO A 168 -10.22 -5.43 22.16
C PRO A 168 -11.27 -6.36 22.81
N ALA A 169 -11.75 -7.39 22.11
CA ALA A 169 -12.75 -8.36 22.62
C ALA A 169 -12.13 -9.73 23.02
N GLY A 170 -10.81 -9.81 23.19
CA GLY A 170 -10.13 -11.05 23.58
C GLY A 170 -10.15 -12.14 22.48
N ALA A 171 -10.32 -13.41 22.88
CA ALA A 171 -10.10 -14.57 22.01
C ALA A 171 -10.85 -14.56 20.66
N ARG A 172 -12.05 -13.96 20.62
CA ARG A 172 -12.88 -13.85 19.40
C ARG A 172 -12.22 -13.01 18.30
N ASP A 173 -11.43 -12.01 18.68
CA ASP A 173 -10.74 -11.14 17.72
C ASP A 173 -9.53 -11.82 17.07
N TYR A 174 -8.97 -12.87 17.69
CA TYR A 174 -7.96 -13.69 17.03
C TYR A 174 -8.56 -14.48 15.87
N LEU A 175 -9.79 -15.00 16.01
CA LEU A 175 -10.47 -15.69 14.90
C LEU A 175 -10.74 -14.73 13.74
N VAL A 176 -11.16 -13.50 14.03
CA VAL A 176 -11.34 -12.45 13.01
C VAL A 176 -10.00 -12.13 12.33
N SER A 177 -8.93 -11.95 13.11
CA SER A 177 -7.60 -11.64 12.60
C SER A 177 -7.04 -12.78 11.73
N ILE A 178 -7.18 -14.02 12.17
CA ILE A 178 -6.80 -15.22 11.40
C ILE A 178 -7.62 -15.29 10.10
N SER A 179 -8.93 -15.07 10.17
CA SER A 179 -9.81 -15.10 9.00
C SER A 179 -9.41 -14.03 7.96
N LEU A 180 -9.04 -12.84 8.42
CA LEU A 180 -8.56 -11.75 7.55
C LEU A 180 -7.19 -12.06 6.94
N VAL A 181 -6.27 -12.64 7.71
CA VAL A 181 -4.97 -13.08 7.18
C VAL A 181 -5.15 -14.19 6.15
N MET A 182 -5.98 -15.19 6.44
CA MET A 182 -6.31 -16.28 5.51
C MET A 182 -6.95 -15.76 4.23
N ARG A 183 -7.88 -14.80 4.34
CA ARG A 183 -8.46 -14.11 3.18
C ARG A 183 -7.38 -13.39 2.36
N GLY A 184 -6.45 -12.68 3.00
CA GLY A 184 -5.34 -12.02 2.32
C GLY A 184 -4.41 -13.00 1.60
N LEU A 185 -4.07 -14.13 2.24
CA LEU A 185 -3.28 -15.20 1.64
C LEU A 185 -4.01 -15.84 0.46
N LEU A 186 -5.31 -16.10 0.59
CA LEU A 186 -6.15 -16.62 -0.49
C LEU A 186 -6.17 -15.67 -1.68
N VAL A 187 -6.37 -14.36 -1.45
CA VAL A 187 -6.34 -13.35 -2.52
C VAL A 187 -4.99 -13.30 -3.21
N ASN A 188 -3.88 -13.34 -2.46
CA ASN A 188 -2.54 -13.39 -3.07
C ASN A 188 -2.35 -14.66 -3.91
N ALA A 189 -2.80 -15.81 -3.42
CA ALA A 189 -2.77 -17.06 -4.18
C ALA A 189 -3.60 -16.95 -5.46
N LEU A 190 -4.80 -16.37 -5.41
CA LEU A 190 -5.67 -16.15 -6.57
C LEU A 190 -5.07 -15.19 -7.60
N ILE A 191 -4.22 -14.24 -7.19
CA ILE A 191 -3.51 -13.33 -8.10
C ILE A 191 -2.33 -14.03 -8.77
N VAL A 192 -1.58 -14.86 -8.04
CA VAL A 192 -0.37 -15.54 -8.55
C VAL A 192 -0.71 -16.78 -9.38
N LEU A 193 -1.71 -17.57 -8.96
CA LEU A 193 -2.12 -18.81 -9.61
C LEU A 193 -2.42 -18.69 -11.12
N PRO A 194 -3.20 -17.70 -11.61
CA PRO A 194 -3.48 -17.58 -13.04
C PRO A 194 -2.21 -17.36 -13.86
N ALA A 195 -1.21 -16.65 -13.33
CA ALA A 195 0.08 -16.50 -14.01
C ALA A 195 0.83 -17.84 -14.11
N LEU A 196 0.86 -18.62 -13.03
CA LEU A 196 1.49 -19.95 -13.03
C LEU A 196 0.79 -20.93 -13.99
N LEU A 197 -0.56 -20.94 -13.98
CA LEU A 197 -1.37 -21.77 -14.86
C LEU A 197 -1.20 -21.38 -16.33
N LEU A 198 -1.16 -20.08 -16.63
CA LEU A 198 -0.92 -19.58 -17.99
C LEU A 198 0.47 -20.00 -18.48
N LEU A 199 1.51 -19.81 -17.66
CA LEU A 199 2.86 -20.23 -18.00
C LEU A 199 2.94 -21.74 -18.23
N ALA A 200 2.32 -22.55 -17.35
CA ALA A 200 2.26 -24.00 -17.52
C ALA A 200 1.54 -24.39 -18.82
N ALA A 201 0.41 -23.74 -19.12
CA ALA A 201 -0.33 -23.98 -20.35
C ALA A 201 0.50 -23.63 -21.60
N ILE A 202 1.25 -22.52 -21.58
CA ILE A 202 2.14 -22.13 -22.68
C ILE A 202 3.24 -23.18 -22.86
N THR A 203 3.86 -23.64 -21.79
CA THR A 203 4.96 -24.62 -21.86
C THR A 203 4.49 -25.96 -22.40
N VAL A 204 3.30 -26.41 -21.99
CA VAL A 204 2.66 -27.61 -22.56
C VAL A 204 2.27 -27.39 -24.02
N ALA A 205 1.85 -26.19 -24.42
CA ALA A 205 1.53 -25.91 -25.81
C ALA A 205 2.76 -25.90 -26.73
N VAL A 206 3.93 -25.53 -26.19
CA VAL A 206 5.21 -25.60 -26.90
C VAL A 206 5.73 -27.05 -26.93
N ASN A 207 5.71 -27.74 -25.80
CA ASN A 207 6.19 -29.11 -25.63
C ASN A 207 5.09 -30.05 -25.08
N PRO A 208 4.15 -30.48 -25.95
CA PRO A 208 2.95 -31.21 -25.53
C PRO A 208 3.18 -32.66 -25.10
N THR A 209 4.20 -33.31 -25.65
CA THR A 209 4.47 -34.75 -25.49
C THR A 209 5.86 -34.98 -24.91
N VAL A 210 6.06 -36.15 -24.30
CA VAL A 210 7.36 -36.53 -23.73
C VAL A 210 8.47 -36.59 -24.78
N THR A 211 8.14 -36.99 -26.01
CA THR A 211 9.12 -37.05 -27.10
C THR A 211 9.54 -35.67 -27.57
N GLU A 212 8.60 -34.72 -27.61
CA GLU A 212 8.88 -33.33 -27.99
C GLU A 212 9.76 -32.60 -26.96
N LEU A 213 9.74 -33.00 -25.68
CA LEU A 213 10.63 -32.45 -24.64
C LEU A 213 12.12 -32.73 -24.88
N GLU A 214 12.46 -33.81 -25.59
CA GLU A 214 13.86 -34.19 -25.87
C GLU A 214 14.35 -33.69 -27.21
N THR A 215 13.43 -33.33 -28.11
CA THR A 215 13.80 -32.74 -29.40
C THR A 215 14.08 -31.26 -29.22
N PRO A 216 15.31 -30.79 -29.47
CA PRO A 216 15.61 -29.38 -29.38
C PRO A 216 14.78 -28.62 -30.41
N ASP A 217 13.92 -27.72 -29.92
CA ASP A 217 13.01 -26.94 -30.73
C ASP A 217 13.19 -25.43 -30.49
N LEU A 218 12.65 -24.63 -31.40
CA LEU A 218 12.52 -23.19 -31.24
C LEU A 218 11.04 -22.86 -31.29
N LEU A 219 10.38 -22.79 -30.12
CA LEU A 219 8.95 -22.48 -30.01
C LEU A 219 8.05 -23.42 -30.84
N GLY A 220 8.31 -24.72 -30.82
CA GLY A 220 7.54 -25.73 -31.54
C GLY A 220 8.06 -26.05 -32.96
N TYR A 221 9.22 -25.51 -33.35
CA TYR A 221 9.88 -25.80 -34.64
C TYR A 221 11.19 -26.57 -34.41
N ALA A 222 11.30 -27.79 -34.94
CA ALA A 222 12.46 -28.65 -34.76
C ALA A 222 13.75 -28.01 -35.31
N VAL A 223 14.81 -27.99 -34.48
CA VAL A 223 16.11 -27.37 -34.76
C VAL A 223 17.10 -28.36 -35.38
N ASP A 224 16.68 -29.60 -35.62
CA ASP A 224 17.49 -30.74 -36.07
C ASP A 224 18.37 -30.48 -37.31
N LYS A 225 18.04 -29.43 -38.08
CA LYS A 225 18.76 -29.02 -39.30
C LYS A 225 19.88 -27.99 -39.07
N MET A 226 20.07 -27.46 -37.85
CA MET A 226 21.16 -26.53 -37.54
C MET A 226 22.47 -27.26 -37.24
N HIS A 227 23.17 -27.71 -38.28
CA HIS A 227 24.46 -28.43 -38.17
C HIS A 227 25.62 -27.61 -37.55
N MET A 228 25.44 -26.31 -37.33
CA MET A 228 26.48 -25.44 -36.74
C MET A 228 26.56 -25.47 -35.20
N LEU A 229 25.57 -26.07 -34.53
CA LEU A 229 25.53 -26.16 -33.06
C LEU A 229 26.07 -27.52 -32.59
N ASN A 230 26.96 -27.51 -31.60
CA ASN A 230 27.40 -28.72 -30.90
C ASN A 230 26.20 -29.39 -30.19
N ASP A 231 26.27 -30.70 -29.96
CA ASP A 231 25.16 -31.52 -29.44
C ASP A 231 24.61 -31.02 -28.09
N SER A 232 25.44 -30.43 -27.23
CA SER A 232 25.00 -29.79 -26.00
C SER A 232 24.30 -28.44 -26.20
N LEU A 233 24.70 -27.66 -27.21
CA LEU A 233 24.16 -26.32 -27.46
C LEU A 233 22.78 -26.34 -28.12
N LYS A 234 22.43 -27.45 -28.78
CA LYS A 234 21.10 -27.63 -29.40
C LYS A 234 19.97 -27.52 -28.37
N TYR A 235 20.19 -27.96 -27.13
CA TYR A 235 19.21 -27.84 -26.04
C TYR A 235 19.02 -26.41 -25.52
N PHE A 236 19.92 -25.49 -25.85
CA PHE A 236 19.85 -24.07 -25.50
C PHE A 236 19.72 -23.19 -26.74
N THR A 237 19.02 -23.67 -27.78
CA THR A 237 18.98 -22.99 -29.08
C THR A 237 18.46 -21.57 -28.97
N LEU A 238 17.36 -21.33 -28.24
CA LEU A 238 16.80 -19.99 -28.09
C LEU A 238 17.82 -19.04 -27.44
N THR A 239 18.49 -19.52 -26.40
CA THR A 239 19.54 -18.76 -25.68
C THR A 239 20.75 -18.48 -26.53
N VAL A 240 21.21 -19.45 -27.33
CA VAL A 240 22.36 -19.26 -28.22
C VAL A 240 22.01 -18.28 -29.34
N VAL A 241 20.82 -18.38 -29.94
CA VAL A 241 20.36 -17.46 -30.99
C VAL A 241 20.22 -16.04 -30.45
N LEU A 242 19.53 -15.86 -29.33
CA LEU A 242 19.38 -14.54 -28.70
C LEU A 242 20.71 -14.00 -28.19
N GLY A 243 21.60 -14.86 -27.67
CA GLY A 243 22.94 -14.49 -27.24
C GLY A 243 23.82 -14.02 -28.40
N ALA A 244 23.76 -14.72 -29.54
CA ALA A 244 24.47 -14.32 -30.76
C ALA A 244 23.93 -13.00 -31.33
N LEU A 245 22.60 -12.85 -31.36
CA LEU A 245 21.95 -11.58 -31.74
C LEU A 245 22.34 -10.45 -30.78
N ALA A 246 22.40 -10.74 -29.48
CA ALA A 246 22.82 -9.78 -28.46
C ALA A 246 24.26 -9.35 -28.64
N ALA A 247 25.18 -10.30 -28.88
CA ALA A 247 26.58 -10.01 -29.15
C ALA A 247 26.74 -9.16 -30.42
N LEU A 248 26.00 -9.47 -31.50
CA LEU A 248 26.02 -8.69 -32.74
C LEU A 248 25.50 -7.28 -32.53
N LEU A 249 24.36 -7.11 -31.84
CA LEU A 249 23.79 -5.80 -31.53
C LEU A 249 24.67 -4.99 -30.58
N MET A 250 25.32 -5.63 -29.61
CA MET A 250 26.31 -4.98 -28.75
C MET A 250 27.54 -4.53 -29.52
N PHE A 251 28.05 -5.36 -30.43
CA PHE A 251 29.17 -5.00 -31.29
C PHE A 251 28.81 -3.84 -32.22
N GLY A 252 27.64 -3.90 -32.87
CA GLY A 252 27.10 -2.80 -33.67
C GLY A 252 26.89 -1.52 -32.84
N SER A 253 26.42 -1.65 -31.61
CA SER A 253 26.30 -0.55 -30.64
C SER A 253 27.67 0.03 -30.26
N ALA A 254 28.70 -0.80 -30.09
CA ALA A 254 30.05 -0.34 -29.79
C ALA A 254 30.64 0.46 -30.96
N ILE A 255 30.47 -0.03 -32.20
CA ILE A 255 30.85 0.71 -33.42
C ILE A 255 30.07 2.03 -33.49
N TYR A 256 28.75 1.99 -33.35
CA TYR A 256 27.90 3.17 -33.38
C TYR A 256 28.31 4.21 -32.32
N THR A 257 28.59 3.77 -31.10
CA THR A 257 29.03 4.65 -29.99
C THR A 257 30.43 5.23 -30.28
N SER A 258 31.32 4.46 -30.90
CA SER A 258 32.65 4.94 -31.32
C SER A 258 32.56 5.96 -32.44
N LEU A 259 31.71 5.73 -33.45
CA LEU A 259 31.48 6.64 -34.58
C LEU A 259 30.76 7.94 -34.16
N THR A 260 29.89 7.84 -33.15
CA THR A 260 29.12 8.98 -32.62
C THR A 260 29.73 9.56 -31.34
N TYR A 261 30.98 9.24 -31.01
CA TYR A 261 31.62 9.68 -29.76
C TYR A 261 31.56 11.20 -29.55
N HIS A 262 31.80 11.98 -30.62
CA HIS A 262 31.78 13.44 -30.58
C HIS A 262 30.41 14.06 -30.88
N THR A 263 29.50 13.33 -31.53
CA THR A 263 28.21 13.85 -32.05
C THR A 263 26.99 13.32 -31.29
N GLY A 264 27.17 12.30 -30.44
CA GLY A 264 26.12 11.59 -29.75
C GLY A 264 25.54 12.36 -28.56
N THR A 265 24.22 12.40 -28.48
CA THR A 265 23.52 13.01 -27.34
C THR A 265 23.48 12.06 -26.13
N LEU A 266 23.41 12.60 -24.91
CA LEU A 266 23.22 11.80 -23.68
C LEU A 266 21.98 10.90 -23.79
N ARG A 267 20.86 11.45 -24.28
CA ARG A 267 19.59 10.73 -24.46
C ARG A 267 19.74 9.50 -25.36
N SER A 268 20.46 9.63 -26.48
CA SER A 268 20.71 8.49 -27.39
C SER A 268 21.48 7.38 -26.70
N ARG A 269 22.50 7.71 -25.90
CA ARG A 269 23.32 6.74 -25.16
C ARG A 269 22.53 6.03 -24.08
N GLU A 270 21.67 6.75 -23.36
CA GLU A 270 20.80 6.15 -22.34
C GLU A 270 19.76 5.20 -22.94
N ILE A 271 19.12 5.59 -24.05
CA ILE A 271 18.16 4.71 -24.74
C ILE A 271 18.85 3.44 -25.23
N LEU A 272 20.03 3.58 -25.84
CA LEU A 272 20.84 2.46 -26.31
C LEU A 272 21.25 1.54 -25.15
N GLY A 273 21.76 2.10 -24.05
CA GLY A 273 22.13 1.34 -22.86
C GLY A 273 20.94 0.58 -22.24
N ARG A 274 19.75 1.20 -22.19
CA ARG A 274 18.53 0.52 -21.72
C ARG A 274 18.12 -0.60 -22.66
N ALA A 275 18.19 -0.39 -23.98
CA ALA A 275 17.86 -1.41 -24.97
C ALA A 275 18.80 -2.63 -24.86
N LEU A 276 20.11 -2.39 -24.72
CA LEU A 276 21.09 -3.46 -24.47
C LEU A 276 20.84 -4.18 -23.14
N GLY A 277 20.47 -3.44 -22.08
CA GLY A 277 20.11 -4.04 -20.79
C GLY A 277 18.90 -4.97 -20.88
N VAL A 278 17.84 -4.56 -21.61
CA VAL A 278 16.67 -5.41 -21.89
C VAL A 278 17.08 -6.65 -22.68
N LEU A 279 17.95 -6.50 -23.67
CA LEU A 279 18.43 -7.60 -24.49
C LEU A 279 19.18 -8.65 -23.67
N ILE A 280 20.07 -8.23 -22.76
CA ILE A 280 20.74 -9.14 -21.81
C ILE A 280 19.70 -9.87 -20.94
N ALA A 281 18.71 -9.15 -20.43
CA ALA A 281 17.66 -9.75 -19.61
C ALA A 281 16.85 -10.79 -20.38
N LEU A 282 16.58 -10.57 -21.67
CA LEU A 282 15.92 -11.55 -22.55
C LEU A 282 16.78 -12.81 -22.77
N VAL A 283 18.10 -12.68 -22.90
CA VAL A 283 19.02 -13.84 -23.00
C VAL A 283 19.02 -14.65 -21.71
N PHE A 284 18.99 -13.99 -20.54
CA PHE A 284 18.85 -14.71 -19.27
C PHE A 284 17.48 -15.39 -19.14
N ALA A 285 16.41 -14.73 -19.56
CA ALA A 285 15.07 -15.29 -19.54
C ALA A 285 14.95 -16.50 -20.48
N SER A 286 15.56 -16.46 -21.66
CA SER A 286 15.56 -17.61 -22.58
C SER A 286 16.32 -18.80 -22.01
N ALA A 287 17.41 -18.57 -21.27
CA ALA A 287 18.14 -19.66 -20.62
C ALA A 287 17.26 -20.40 -19.60
N VAL A 288 16.41 -19.65 -18.88
CA VAL A 288 15.43 -20.22 -17.95
C VAL A 288 14.32 -20.95 -18.71
N ILE A 289 13.96 -20.53 -19.93
CA ILE A 289 12.97 -21.22 -20.77
C ILE A 289 13.55 -22.55 -21.30
N ASP A 290 14.74 -22.51 -21.89
CA ASP A 290 15.46 -23.68 -22.42
C ASP A 290 15.76 -24.73 -21.32
N LEU A 291 15.92 -24.29 -20.07
CA LEU A 291 16.12 -25.18 -18.93
C LEU A 291 14.88 -26.01 -18.59
N GLN A 292 13.66 -25.53 -18.91
CA GLN A 292 12.42 -26.16 -18.43
C GLN A 292 12.16 -27.54 -19.05
N PRO A 293 12.25 -27.74 -20.39
CA PRO A 293 12.08 -29.05 -20.99
C PRO A 293 13.04 -30.11 -20.43
N LEU A 294 14.29 -29.72 -20.18
CA LEU A 294 15.32 -30.59 -19.62
C LEU A 294 14.99 -31.07 -18.20
N VAL A 295 14.53 -30.16 -17.34
CA VAL A 295 14.08 -30.50 -15.98
C VAL A 295 12.87 -31.43 -16.03
N LEU A 296 11.91 -31.17 -16.92
CA LEU A 296 10.71 -32.00 -17.09
C LEU A 296 11.06 -33.42 -17.59
N SER A 297 11.95 -33.54 -18.58
CA SER A 297 12.45 -34.85 -19.05
C SER A 297 13.11 -35.63 -17.92
N GLY A 298 13.99 -34.99 -17.13
CA GLY A 298 14.61 -35.61 -15.96
C GLY A 298 13.60 -36.12 -14.92
N MET A 299 12.53 -35.35 -14.66
CA MET A 299 11.45 -35.77 -13.75
C MET A 299 10.65 -36.96 -14.29
N ILE A 300 10.37 -37.02 -15.59
CA ILE A 300 9.63 -38.14 -16.20
C ILE A 300 10.50 -39.41 -16.22
N SER A 301 11.79 -39.28 -16.55
CA SER A 301 12.76 -40.38 -16.52
C SER A 301 12.87 -41.01 -15.12
N SER A 302 13.08 -40.18 -14.09
CA SER A 302 13.13 -40.63 -12.69
C SER A 302 11.85 -41.38 -12.29
N ALA A 303 10.68 -40.84 -12.64
CA ALA A 303 9.41 -41.47 -12.32
C ALA A 303 9.15 -42.79 -13.08
N GLY A 304 9.70 -42.94 -14.30
CA GLY A 304 9.67 -44.19 -15.07
C GLY A 304 10.53 -45.28 -14.45
N LYS A 305 11.77 -44.94 -14.07
CA LYS A 305 12.67 -45.85 -13.33
C LYS A 305 12.05 -46.33 -12.03
N ALA A 306 11.45 -45.43 -11.25
CA ALA A 306 10.75 -45.80 -10.01
C ALA A 306 9.56 -46.76 -10.23
N ALA A 307 8.96 -46.76 -11.43
CA ALA A 307 7.83 -47.60 -11.80
C ALA A 307 8.23 -48.86 -12.58
N ASN A 308 9.53 -49.16 -12.73
CA ASN A 308 10.06 -50.21 -13.62
C ASN A 308 9.49 -50.13 -15.06
N GLN A 309 9.25 -48.91 -15.55
CA GLN A 309 8.67 -48.66 -16.87
C GLN A 309 9.59 -47.75 -17.67
N GLN A 310 10.01 -48.21 -18.85
CA GLN A 310 10.84 -47.44 -19.77
C GLN A 310 9.96 -46.44 -20.52
N LEU A 311 9.74 -45.27 -19.90
CA LEU A 311 8.89 -44.19 -20.44
C LEU A 311 9.64 -43.27 -21.42
N ILE A 312 10.97 -43.26 -21.38
CA ILE A 312 11.88 -42.45 -22.19
C ILE A 312 13.17 -43.25 -22.43
N ASP A 313 13.79 -43.11 -23.61
CA ASP A 313 15.14 -43.60 -23.92
C ASP A 313 16.14 -42.42 -23.90
N PRO A 314 16.77 -42.14 -22.74
CA PRO A 314 17.48 -40.88 -22.54
C PRO A 314 18.78 -40.81 -23.32
N LYS A 315 18.88 -39.86 -24.25
CA LYS A 315 20.06 -39.68 -25.14
C LYS A 315 20.77 -38.33 -24.98
N GLY A 316 20.27 -37.45 -24.12
CA GLY A 316 20.81 -36.10 -23.94
C GLY A 316 22.05 -36.02 -23.04
N PRO A 317 23.01 -35.12 -23.31
CA PRO A 317 24.27 -34.99 -22.56
C PRO A 317 24.10 -34.49 -21.11
N PHE A 318 22.91 -33.98 -20.75
CA PHE A 318 22.63 -33.44 -19.41
C PHE A 318 21.68 -34.32 -18.60
N HIS A 319 21.26 -35.46 -19.13
CA HIS A 319 20.19 -36.28 -18.56
C HIS A 319 20.47 -36.70 -17.11
N ASP A 320 21.69 -37.20 -16.81
CA ASP A 320 22.08 -37.63 -15.47
C ASP A 320 21.97 -36.52 -14.41
N TYR A 321 22.30 -35.28 -14.78
CA TYR A 321 22.22 -34.13 -13.88
C TYR A 321 20.78 -33.76 -13.55
N PHE A 322 19.90 -33.74 -14.56
CA PHE A 322 18.49 -33.39 -14.36
C PHE A 322 17.71 -34.51 -13.67
N GLU A 323 18.08 -35.77 -13.88
CA GLU A 323 17.53 -36.88 -13.12
C GLU A 323 17.93 -36.80 -11.64
N ALA A 324 19.20 -36.53 -11.34
CA ALA A 324 19.67 -36.30 -9.98
C ALA A 324 18.95 -35.12 -9.32
N PHE A 325 18.77 -34.01 -10.05
CA PHE A 325 18.03 -32.85 -9.58
C PHE A 325 16.55 -33.18 -9.31
N ALA A 326 15.89 -33.94 -10.20
CA ALA A 326 14.50 -34.36 -10.04
C ALA A 326 14.30 -35.21 -8.77
N ASN A 327 15.26 -36.07 -8.43
CA ASN A 327 15.19 -36.91 -7.23
C ASN A 327 15.25 -36.11 -5.92
N ILE A 328 16.00 -35.00 -5.89
CA ILE A 328 16.11 -34.14 -4.69
C ILE A 328 15.03 -33.06 -4.63
N LEU A 329 14.37 -32.76 -5.76
CA LEU A 329 13.40 -31.67 -5.88
C LEU A 329 12.23 -31.78 -4.88
N PRO A 330 11.59 -32.94 -4.65
CA PRO A 330 10.54 -33.08 -3.63
C PRO A 330 11.05 -32.78 -2.22
N ALA A 331 12.23 -33.31 -1.85
CA ALA A 331 12.83 -33.07 -0.55
C ALA A 331 13.15 -31.58 -0.34
N LEU A 332 13.68 -30.92 -1.37
CA LEU A 332 14.01 -29.51 -1.34
C LEU A 332 12.75 -28.63 -1.26
N ALA A 333 11.69 -28.96 -2.00
CA ALA A 333 10.40 -28.28 -1.91
C ALA A 333 9.77 -28.42 -0.52
N THR A 334 9.73 -29.63 0.04
CA THR A 334 9.17 -29.86 1.39
C THR A 334 9.94 -29.14 2.49
N ALA A 335 11.27 -29.07 2.40
CA ALA A 335 12.11 -28.35 3.35
C ALA A 335 11.91 -26.82 3.29
N LEU A 336 11.56 -26.26 2.13
CA LEU A 336 11.38 -24.82 1.92
C LEU A 336 9.96 -24.31 2.19
N ILE A 337 8.93 -25.18 2.25
CA ILE A 337 7.55 -24.74 2.55
C ILE A 337 7.45 -23.98 3.89
N PRO A 338 8.00 -24.48 5.02
CA PRO A 338 7.93 -23.76 6.29
C PRO A 338 8.70 -22.44 6.26
N THR A 339 9.81 -22.37 5.53
CA THR A 339 10.65 -21.18 5.46
C THR A 339 9.97 -20.03 4.70
N ILE A 340 9.15 -20.32 3.68
CA ILE A 340 8.37 -19.30 2.97
C ILE A 340 7.40 -18.58 3.91
N ALA A 341 6.64 -19.32 4.72
CA ALA A 341 5.67 -18.72 5.64
C ALA A 341 6.35 -17.79 6.66
N VAL A 342 7.52 -18.20 7.17
CA VAL A 342 8.34 -17.39 8.06
C VAL A 342 8.94 -16.19 7.33
N LEU A 343 9.50 -16.38 6.13
CA LEU A 343 10.12 -15.31 5.35
C LEU A 343 9.11 -14.24 4.93
N VAL A 344 7.93 -14.62 4.43
CA VAL A 344 6.90 -13.67 3.98
C VAL A 344 6.32 -12.87 5.15
N SER A 345 6.06 -13.51 6.29
CA SER A 345 5.51 -12.84 7.47
C SER A 345 6.51 -11.88 8.15
N VAL A 346 7.81 -12.16 8.01
CA VAL A 346 8.88 -11.42 8.70
C VAL A 346 9.59 -10.42 7.77
N ALA A 347 9.62 -10.65 6.46
CA ALA A 347 10.32 -9.80 5.47
C ALA A 347 9.88 -8.33 5.52
N GLN A 348 8.58 -8.07 5.64
CA GLN A 348 8.08 -6.69 5.71
C GLN A 348 8.51 -5.95 6.99
N LYS A 349 8.58 -6.67 8.13
CA LYS A 349 9.10 -6.11 9.39
C LYS A 349 10.61 -5.89 9.31
N LEU A 350 11.33 -6.83 8.71
CA LEU A 350 12.78 -6.77 8.55
C LEU A 350 13.24 -5.71 7.55
N ALA A 351 12.50 -5.46 6.47
CA ALA A 351 12.77 -4.37 5.53
C ALA A 351 12.71 -3.00 6.23
N LYS A 352 11.64 -2.74 6.99
CA LYS A 352 11.50 -1.50 7.77
C LYS A 352 12.58 -1.36 8.85
N ILE A 353 12.99 -2.46 9.48
CA ILE A 353 14.07 -2.45 10.47
C ILE A 353 15.44 -2.22 9.81
N ALA A 354 15.68 -2.78 8.63
CA ALA A 354 16.91 -2.59 7.86
C ALA A 354 17.11 -1.14 7.42
N GLU A 355 16.01 -0.45 7.10
CA GLU A 355 15.98 0.98 6.75
C GLU A 355 16.13 1.88 7.99
N ALA A 356 15.51 1.52 9.12
CA ALA A 356 15.49 2.35 10.32
C ALA A 356 16.76 2.23 11.20
N SER A 357 17.58 1.20 11.04
CA SER A 357 18.76 0.97 11.90
C SER A 357 20.00 1.73 11.40
N LEU A 358 20.03 3.04 11.62
CA LEU A 358 21.21 3.91 11.41
C LEU A 358 22.01 4.13 12.71
N GLY A 359 22.07 3.12 13.59
CA GLY A 359 22.82 3.17 14.86
C GLY A 359 24.13 2.38 14.81
N SER A 360 25.20 2.90 15.43
CA SER A 360 26.55 2.31 15.48
C SER A 360 26.74 1.18 16.50
N THR A 361 25.67 0.73 17.18
CA THR A 361 25.77 -0.33 18.20
C THR A 361 25.88 -1.71 17.54
N TRP A 362 26.72 -2.59 18.09
CA TRP A 362 26.89 -3.98 17.60
C TRP A 362 25.57 -4.76 17.44
N GLY A 363 24.61 -4.56 18.35
CA GLY A 363 23.27 -5.15 18.22
C GLY A 363 22.44 -4.60 17.06
N ALA A 364 22.68 -3.36 16.62
CA ALA A 364 22.05 -2.77 15.45
C ALA A 364 22.69 -3.29 14.14
N VAL A 365 24.01 -3.49 14.12
CA VAL A 365 24.73 -4.11 12.99
C VAL A 365 24.30 -5.56 12.77
N LEU A 366 24.20 -6.35 13.85
CA LEU A 366 23.71 -7.73 13.77
C LEU A 366 22.28 -7.76 13.25
N LYS A 367 21.37 -6.95 13.81
CA LYS A 367 19.97 -6.85 13.34
C LYS A 367 19.87 -6.44 11.88
N LYS A 368 20.72 -5.53 11.41
CA LYS A 368 20.78 -5.07 10.00
C LYS A 368 21.28 -6.16 9.04
N ASN A 369 22.30 -6.93 9.44
CA ASN A 369 22.83 -7.99 8.58
C ASN A 369 21.88 -9.19 8.56
N THR A 370 21.31 -9.55 9.70
CA THR A 370 20.28 -10.59 9.77
C THR A 370 19.06 -10.23 8.93
N SER A 371 18.56 -8.98 9.00
CA SER A 371 17.42 -8.55 8.18
C SER A 371 17.70 -8.63 6.68
N ARG A 372 18.90 -8.24 6.23
CA ARG A 372 19.32 -8.35 4.83
C ARG A 372 19.43 -9.79 4.36
N ILE A 373 20.03 -10.67 5.16
CA ILE A 373 20.12 -12.10 4.83
C ILE A 373 18.72 -12.69 4.64
N PHE A 374 17.79 -12.39 5.55
CA PHE A 374 16.40 -12.83 5.43
C PHE A 374 15.73 -12.27 4.16
N LEU A 375 15.96 -11.01 3.81
CA LEU A 375 15.42 -10.43 2.57
C LEU A 375 16.00 -11.09 1.32
N TYR A 376 17.30 -11.37 1.29
CA TYR A 376 17.93 -12.08 0.17
C TYR A 376 17.45 -13.52 0.07
N LEU A 377 17.33 -14.22 1.20
CA LEU A 377 16.73 -15.55 1.24
C LEU A 377 15.30 -15.53 0.71
N ALA A 378 14.47 -14.57 1.11
CA ALA A 378 13.11 -14.42 0.58
C ALA A 378 13.11 -14.14 -0.93
N ALA A 379 14.00 -13.26 -1.40
CA ALA A 379 14.12 -12.90 -2.81
C ALA A 379 14.59 -14.06 -3.70
N VAL A 380 15.25 -15.08 -3.14
CA VAL A 380 15.67 -16.28 -3.87
C VAL A 380 14.65 -17.42 -3.71
N ILE A 381 14.23 -17.71 -2.48
CA ILE A 381 13.37 -18.85 -2.15
C ILE A 381 11.96 -18.69 -2.75
N VAL A 382 11.38 -17.49 -2.69
CA VAL A 382 10.00 -17.28 -3.18
C VAL A 382 9.92 -17.48 -4.70
N PRO A 383 10.74 -16.82 -5.55
CA PRO A 383 10.73 -17.09 -6.99
C PRO A 383 11.09 -18.53 -7.34
N PHE A 384 12.05 -19.13 -6.63
CA PHE A 384 12.40 -20.52 -6.84
C PHE A 384 11.22 -21.45 -6.58
N MET A 385 10.49 -21.27 -5.47
CA MET A 385 9.34 -22.11 -5.14
C MET A 385 8.14 -21.90 -6.07
N LEU A 386 7.94 -20.68 -6.58
CA LEU A 386 6.98 -20.42 -7.64
C LEU A 386 7.36 -21.14 -8.93
N TRP A 387 8.65 -21.13 -9.28
CA TRP A 387 9.17 -21.88 -10.43
C TRP A 387 9.00 -23.40 -10.24
N VAL A 388 9.29 -23.95 -9.05
CA VAL A 388 9.05 -25.37 -8.74
C VAL A 388 7.57 -25.72 -8.88
N ALA A 389 6.66 -24.92 -8.32
CA ALA A 389 5.22 -25.12 -8.46
C ALA A 389 4.78 -25.11 -9.93
N TYR A 390 5.30 -24.17 -10.71
CA TYR A 390 5.10 -24.09 -12.15
C TYR A 390 5.61 -25.34 -12.89
N ILE A 391 6.81 -25.84 -12.57
CA ILE A 391 7.37 -27.07 -13.16
C ILE A 391 6.48 -28.28 -12.86
N TYR A 392 5.98 -28.43 -11.62
CA TYR A 392 5.04 -29.51 -11.28
C TYR A 392 3.72 -29.43 -12.04
N LEU A 393 3.17 -28.22 -12.22
CA LEU A 393 1.96 -28.01 -13.02
C LEU A 393 2.17 -28.46 -14.46
N SER A 394 3.30 -28.07 -15.07
CA SER A 394 3.69 -28.51 -16.42
C SER A 394 3.90 -30.02 -16.49
N TYR A 395 4.63 -30.59 -15.53
CA TYR A 395 4.89 -32.04 -15.43
C TYR A 395 3.60 -32.88 -15.39
N TRP A 396 2.59 -32.46 -14.63
CA TRP A 396 1.31 -33.17 -14.57
C TRP A 396 0.46 -33.03 -15.84
N ALA A 397 0.76 -32.04 -16.69
CA ALA A 397 0.05 -31.78 -17.93
C ALA A 397 0.74 -32.40 -19.16
N THR A 398 2.03 -32.68 -19.11
CA THR A 398 2.80 -33.32 -20.20
C THR A 398 2.32 -34.75 -20.46
N ARG A 399 1.92 -35.02 -21.71
CA ARG A 399 1.33 -36.30 -22.14
C ARG A 399 2.35 -37.30 -22.64
N GLY A 400 2.05 -38.59 -22.47
CA GLY A 400 2.75 -39.68 -23.17
C GLY A 400 2.35 -39.76 -24.65
N GLU A 401 3.05 -40.58 -25.43
CA GLU A 401 2.83 -40.71 -26.89
C GLU A 401 1.38 -41.10 -27.27
N THR A 402 0.76 -41.98 -26.48
CA THR A 402 -0.57 -42.55 -26.76
C THR A 402 -1.63 -42.11 -25.74
N GLY A 403 -1.24 -41.33 -24.74
CA GLY A 403 -2.08 -40.95 -23.61
C GLY A 403 -2.75 -39.58 -23.80
N TRP A 404 -4.05 -39.50 -23.52
CA TRP A 404 -4.76 -38.22 -23.46
C TRP A 404 -4.41 -37.42 -22.21
N CYS A 405 -3.95 -38.09 -21.15
CA CYS A 405 -3.58 -37.51 -19.87
C CYS A 405 -2.08 -37.47 -19.64
N GLY A 406 -1.69 -36.62 -18.70
CA GLY A 406 -0.30 -36.52 -18.30
C GLY A 406 0.21 -37.82 -17.70
N VAL A 407 1.50 -38.10 -17.91
CA VAL A 407 2.11 -39.41 -17.60
C VAL A 407 2.00 -39.78 -16.11
N LYS A 408 2.03 -38.79 -15.22
CA LYS A 408 1.91 -38.95 -13.77
C LYS A 408 0.95 -37.92 -13.16
N THR A 409 -0.20 -37.72 -13.78
CA THR A 409 -1.24 -36.81 -13.26
C THR A 409 -1.86 -37.37 -11.97
N PRO A 410 -1.99 -36.58 -10.89
CA PRO A 410 -2.71 -37.00 -9.68
C PRO A 410 -4.19 -37.29 -9.94
N ASN A 411 -4.77 -38.24 -9.19
CA ASN A 411 -6.18 -38.64 -9.35
C ASN A 411 -7.17 -37.47 -9.27
N TRP A 412 -6.99 -36.55 -8.32
CA TRP A 412 -7.87 -35.39 -8.18
C TRP A 412 -7.86 -34.50 -9.42
N LEU A 413 -6.69 -34.34 -10.06
CA LEU A 413 -6.53 -33.50 -11.24
C LEU A 413 -7.12 -34.18 -12.47
N MET A 414 -6.98 -35.50 -12.59
CA MET A 414 -7.65 -36.29 -13.63
C MET A 414 -9.19 -36.16 -13.56
N THR A 415 -9.75 -36.20 -12.34
CA THR A 415 -11.18 -36.02 -12.11
C THR A 415 -11.65 -34.62 -12.51
N VAL A 416 -10.94 -33.57 -12.06
CA VAL A 416 -11.34 -32.17 -12.32
C VAL A 416 -11.23 -31.81 -13.80
N THR A 417 -10.21 -32.32 -14.48
CA THR A 417 -9.95 -32.02 -15.91
C THR A 417 -10.74 -32.94 -16.85
N PHE A 418 -11.47 -33.92 -16.32
CA PHE A 418 -12.15 -34.97 -17.09
C PHE A 418 -11.26 -35.60 -18.16
N CYS A 419 -9.96 -35.66 -17.89
CA CYS A 419 -8.99 -36.00 -18.92
C CYS A 419 -9.18 -37.43 -19.46
N GLY A 420 -9.71 -38.35 -18.63
CA GLY A 420 -10.05 -39.71 -19.04
C GLY A 420 -11.22 -39.82 -20.03
N SER A 421 -11.93 -38.73 -20.34
CA SER A 421 -13.04 -38.74 -21.31
C SER A 421 -12.59 -38.66 -22.77
N GLY A 422 -11.33 -38.30 -23.03
CA GLY A 422 -10.78 -38.17 -24.39
C GLY A 422 -11.32 -36.97 -25.19
N TRP A 423 -12.13 -36.09 -24.57
CA TRP A 423 -12.69 -34.92 -25.25
C TRP A 423 -11.75 -33.72 -25.16
N GLN A 424 -11.43 -33.11 -26.32
CA GLN A 424 -10.74 -31.82 -26.38
C GLN A 424 -11.14 -31.00 -27.63
N PRO A 425 -11.16 -29.67 -27.56
CA PRO A 425 -11.36 -28.82 -28.74
C PRO A 425 -10.20 -28.97 -29.74
N GLU A 426 -10.52 -29.11 -31.02
CA GLU A 426 -9.51 -29.27 -32.10
C GLU A 426 -8.49 -28.11 -32.13
N ALA A 427 -8.96 -26.88 -31.88
CA ALA A 427 -8.10 -25.69 -31.81
C ALA A 427 -7.10 -25.70 -30.63
N LEU A 428 -7.29 -26.56 -29.62
CA LEU A 428 -6.47 -26.61 -28.41
C LEU A 428 -5.77 -27.95 -28.21
N GLN A 429 -5.65 -28.76 -29.27
CA GLN A 429 -5.01 -30.10 -29.19
C GLN A 429 -3.58 -30.09 -28.65
N ARG A 430 -2.83 -29.00 -28.88
CA ARG A 430 -1.47 -28.85 -28.31
C ARG A 430 -1.48 -28.69 -26.80
N PHE A 431 -2.50 -28.06 -26.22
CA PHE A 431 -2.60 -27.90 -24.76
C PHE A 431 -2.98 -29.19 -24.04
N GLY A 432 -3.63 -30.13 -24.74
CA GLY A 432 -4.24 -31.31 -24.11
C GLY A 432 -5.40 -30.93 -23.17
N PRO A 433 -6.08 -31.93 -22.56
CA PRO A 433 -7.21 -31.68 -21.66
C PRO A 433 -6.83 -30.86 -20.41
N ILE A 434 -5.67 -31.18 -19.81
CA ILE A 434 -5.19 -30.53 -18.59
C ILE A 434 -4.72 -29.09 -18.89
N GLY A 435 -3.90 -28.89 -19.93
CA GLY A 435 -3.45 -27.55 -20.31
C GLY A 435 -4.60 -26.65 -20.78
N THR A 436 -5.61 -27.20 -21.46
CA THR A 436 -6.84 -26.47 -21.82
C THR A 436 -7.60 -26.02 -20.57
N THR A 437 -7.69 -26.89 -19.56
CA THR A 437 -8.30 -26.54 -18.27
C THR A 437 -7.49 -25.45 -17.56
N TYR A 438 -6.16 -25.55 -17.54
CA TYR A 438 -5.29 -24.53 -16.97
C TYR A 438 -5.50 -23.17 -17.65
N LEU A 439 -5.56 -23.13 -18.98
CA LEU A 439 -5.82 -21.91 -19.74
C LEU A 439 -7.20 -21.32 -19.39
N GLY A 440 -8.25 -22.15 -19.37
CA GLY A 440 -9.60 -21.71 -19.02
C GLY A 440 -9.70 -21.15 -17.60
N VAL A 441 -9.11 -21.86 -16.62
CA VAL A 441 -9.06 -21.40 -15.22
C VAL A 441 -8.20 -20.16 -15.07
N ALA A 442 -7.07 -20.06 -15.76
CA ALA A 442 -6.21 -18.88 -15.74
C ALA A 442 -6.94 -17.64 -16.26
N LEU A 443 -7.66 -17.76 -17.37
CA LEU A 443 -8.46 -16.68 -17.94
C LEU A 443 -9.61 -16.28 -17.01
N LEU A 444 -10.34 -17.25 -16.45
CA LEU A 444 -11.43 -16.99 -15.51
C LEU A 444 -10.92 -16.30 -14.24
N LEU A 445 -9.87 -16.83 -13.61
CA LEU A 445 -9.25 -16.23 -12.43
C LEU A 445 -8.65 -14.85 -12.76
N GLY A 446 -8.06 -14.69 -13.94
CA GLY A 446 -7.56 -13.41 -14.43
C GLY A 446 -8.67 -12.35 -14.51
N LEU A 447 -9.84 -12.71 -15.04
CA LEU A 447 -11.02 -11.85 -15.07
C LEU A 447 -11.53 -11.53 -13.66
N ILE A 448 -11.58 -12.52 -12.76
CA ILE A 448 -11.94 -12.30 -11.36
C ILE A 448 -10.95 -11.36 -10.68
N CYS A 449 -9.65 -11.47 -10.97
CA CYS A 449 -8.62 -10.60 -10.40
C CYS A 449 -8.81 -9.13 -10.78
N LEU A 450 -9.44 -8.81 -11.92
CA LEU A 450 -9.80 -7.43 -12.28
C LEU A 450 -10.80 -6.81 -11.30
N LEU A 451 -11.54 -7.64 -10.56
CA LEU A 451 -12.51 -7.21 -9.54
C LEU A 451 -11.92 -7.18 -8.13
N ILE A 452 -10.69 -7.67 -7.94
CA ILE A 452 -10.04 -7.79 -6.62
C ILE A 452 -9.07 -6.64 -6.42
N GLY A 453 -9.34 -5.80 -5.41
CA GLY A 453 -8.38 -4.81 -4.93
C GLY A 453 -7.35 -5.45 -3.99
N PRO A 454 -6.03 -5.46 -4.30
CA PRO A 454 -5.03 -6.04 -3.40
C PRO A 454 -4.98 -5.30 -2.06
N ASN A 455 -5.10 -3.97 -2.08
CA ASN A 455 -5.05 -3.15 -0.86
C ASN A 455 -6.30 -3.31 0.02
N SER A 456 -7.48 -3.58 -0.56
CA SER A 456 -8.73 -3.72 0.19
C SER A 456 -8.82 -5.03 0.99
N ASN A 457 -8.01 -6.03 0.62
CA ASN A 457 -7.91 -7.32 1.29
C ASN A 457 -6.70 -7.43 2.22
N SER A 458 -5.98 -6.33 2.46
CA SER A 458 -4.83 -6.28 3.34
C SER A 458 -5.21 -5.95 4.78
N LEU A 459 -4.28 -6.20 5.72
CA LEU A 459 -4.42 -5.81 7.14
C LEU A 459 -4.45 -4.30 7.35
N HIS A 460 -4.19 -3.49 6.31
CA HIS A 460 -4.17 -2.03 6.41
C HIS A 460 -5.51 -1.47 6.88
N ARG A 461 -6.64 -1.95 6.32
CA ARG A 461 -7.98 -1.48 6.72
C ARG A 461 -8.28 -1.84 8.18
N LEU A 462 -8.00 -3.07 8.58
CA LEU A 462 -8.16 -3.51 9.97
C LEU A 462 -7.37 -2.60 10.93
N TYR A 463 -6.11 -2.31 10.61
CA TYR A 463 -5.26 -1.44 11.42
C TYR A 463 -5.79 0.00 11.47
N ARG A 464 -6.18 0.56 10.30
CA ARG A 464 -6.78 1.89 10.19
C ARG A 464 -8.05 2.01 11.04
N ASP A 465 -8.97 1.06 10.90
CA ASP A 465 -10.28 1.11 11.55
C ASP A 465 -10.14 0.99 13.07
N ARG A 466 -9.19 0.16 13.54
CA ARG A 466 -8.85 0.02 14.96
C ARG A 466 -8.25 1.28 15.56
N LEU A 467 -7.31 1.92 14.87
CA LEU A 467 -6.78 3.23 15.29
C LEU A 467 -7.88 4.29 15.30
N SER A 468 -8.73 4.31 14.28
CA SER A 468 -9.82 5.28 14.18
C SER A 468 -10.79 5.11 15.35
N ARG A 469 -11.14 3.87 15.71
CA ARG A 469 -11.99 3.57 16.88
C ARG A 469 -11.36 4.00 18.21
N ALA A 470 -10.05 3.86 18.36
CA ALA A 470 -9.35 4.28 19.57
C ALA A 470 -9.30 5.81 19.68
N PHE A 471 -8.86 6.50 18.63
CA PHE A 471 -8.51 7.92 18.68
C PHE A 471 -9.65 8.86 18.26
N LEU A 472 -10.67 8.39 17.55
CA LEU A 472 -11.86 9.17 17.21
C LEU A 472 -13.04 8.73 18.07
N MET A 473 -13.26 9.44 19.17
CA MET A 473 -14.34 9.14 20.11
C MET A 473 -15.43 10.21 20.06
N GLN A 474 -16.68 9.79 20.01
CA GLN A 474 -17.82 10.69 20.14
C GLN A 474 -18.18 10.86 21.63
N ARG A 475 -17.85 12.02 22.20
CA ARG A 475 -17.94 12.32 23.64
C ARG A 475 -19.35 12.15 24.20
N LYS A 476 -20.37 12.50 23.40
CA LYS A 476 -21.79 12.38 23.79
C LYS A 476 -22.23 10.93 24.05
N THR A 477 -21.66 9.97 23.33
CA THR A 477 -22.09 8.56 23.34
C THR A 477 -21.05 7.63 23.97
N ILE A 478 -19.90 8.15 24.38
CA ILE A 478 -18.75 7.37 24.85
C ILE A 478 -19.07 6.39 25.98
N ASN A 479 -19.96 6.77 26.91
CA ASN A 479 -20.39 5.95 28.04
C ASN A 479 -21.52 4.96 27.70
N GLN A 480 -22.13 5.07 26.52
CA GLN A 480 -23.32 4.31 26.13
C GLN A 480 -22.97 3.24 25.10
N GLN A 481 -22.27 3.63 24.03
CA GLN A 481 -21.86 2.72 22.95
C GLN A 481 -20.51 3.19 22.36
N PRO A 482 -19.60 2.26 22.04
CA PRO A 482 -18.40 2.62 21.29
C PRO A 482 -18.79 3.26 19.96
N SER A 483 -18.04 4.26 19.50
CA SER A 483 -18.28 4.88 18.20
C SER A 483 -18.13 3.83 17.09
N GLU A 484 -19.26 3.39 16.51
CA GLU A 484 -19.29 2.44 15.39
C GLU A 484 -19.10 3.16 14.04
N ASP A 485 -19.54 4.42 13.95
CA ASP A 485 -19.48 5.29 12.76
C ASP A 485 -18.43 6.40 12.90
N VAL A 486 -17.20 6.05 13.31
CA VAL A 486 -16.02 6.97 13.26
C VAL A 486 -15.71 7.43 11.84
N ASP A 487 -16.14 6.60 10.90
CA ASP A 487 -16.18 6.75 9.47
C ASP A 487 -17.15 7.86 9.01
N THR A 488 -17.35 8.96 9.75
CA THR A 488 -18.23 10.07 9.32
C THR A 488 -17.57 11.45 9.38
N TRP A 489 -16.37 11.53 9.95
CA TRP A 489 -15.69 12.80 10.20
C TRP A 489 -14.72 13.15 9.08
N LYS A 490 -15.07 14.18 8.32
CA LYS A 490 -14.19 14.75 7.30
C LYS A 490 -13.12 15.62 7.94
N PHE A 491 -11.91 15.60 7.40
CA PHE A 491 -10.83 16.44 7.90
C PHE A 491 -11.15 17.94 7.68
N SER A 492 -11.82 18.25 6.56
CA SER A 492 -12.36 19.58 6.27
C SER A 492 -13.40 20.08 7.28
N SER A 493 -14.08 19.17 7.99
CA SER A 493 -15.08 19.54 8.99
C SER A 493 -14.51 20.19 10.24
N LEU A 494 -13.18 20.12 10.45
CA LEU A 494 -12.51 20.70 11.61
C LEU A 494 -12.51 22.24 11.60
N LYS A 495 -12.59 22.87 10.43
CA LYS A 495 -12.59 24.33 10.26
C LYS A 495 -13.65 24.74 9.23
N GLN A 496 -14.92 24.61 9.61
CA GLN A 496 -16.04 24.98 8.74
C GLN A 496 -16.21 26.49 8.61
N PHE A 497 -16.56 26.92 7.41
CA PHE A 497 -16.97 28.28 7.06
C PHE A 497 -18.11 28.22 6.05
N ASP A 498 -18.91 29.27 6.02
CA ASP A 498 -19.89 29.52 4.97
C ASP A 498 -19.34 30.61 4.04
N GLU A 499 -19.57 30.47 2.74
CA GLU A 499 -19.19 31.48 1.75
C GLU A 499 -20.35 32.45 1.56
N LYS A 500 -20.11 33.74 1.80
CA LYS A 500 -21.08 34.80 1.53
C LYS A 500 -20.57 35.65 0.38
N THR A 501 -21.30 35.63 -0.72
CA THR A 501 -21.03 36.52 -1.85
C THR A 501 -21.79 37.81 -1.63
N ASP A 502 -21.07 38.92 -1.60
CA ASP A 502 -21.68 40.24 -1.63
C ASP A 502 -22.22 40.51 -3.04
N GLU A 503 -23.53 40.73 -3.16
CA GLU A 503 -24.20 40.94 -4.45
C GLU A 503 -23.74 42.22 -5.15
N THR A 504 -23.26 43.21 -4.38
CA THR A 504 -22.81 44.51 -4.89
C THR A 504 -21.35 44.50 -5.36
N THR A 505 -20.44 43.89 -4.60
CA THR A 505 -19.00 43.85 -4.96
C THR A 505 -18.62 42.60 -5.74
N ARG A 506 -19.49 41.58 -5.77
CA ARG A 506 -19.22 40.21 -6.24
C ARG A 506 -18.04 39.54 -5.52
N GLU A 507 -17.57 40.11 -4.41
CA GLU A 507 -16.54 39.50 -3.60
C GLU A 507 -17.15 38.42 -2.71
N THR A 508 -16.49 37.26 -2.65
CA THR A 508 -16.90 36.16 -1.78
C THR A 508 -16.04 36.18 -0.52
N THR A 509 -16.66 36.38 0.63
CA THR A 509 -15.98 36.38 1.93
C THR A 509 -16.30 35.11 2.70
N LYS A 510 -15.30 34.57 3.41
CA LYS A 510 -15.47 33.40 4.29
C LYS A 510 -15.99 33.85 5.65
N VAL A 511 -17.12 33.28 6.06
CA VAL A 511 -17.70 33.47 7.38
C VAL A 511 -17.45 32.21 8.18
N TRP A 512 -16.45 32.24 9.06
CA TRP A 512 -16.08 31.11 9.90
C TRP A 512 -17.18 30.76 10.91
N LYS A 513 -17.50 29.47 11.03
CA LYS A 513 -18.44 28.98 12.04
C LYS A 513 -17.82 29.06 13.44
N GLU A 514 -18.64 29.23 14.46
CA GLU A 514 -18.21 29.35 15.86
C GLU A 514 -17.27 28.21 16.28
N GLY A 515 -17.59 26.97 15.85
CA GLY A 515 -16.77 25.78 16.07
C GLY A 515 -15.28 25.96 15.72
N ALA A 516 -14.97 26.67 14.63
CA ALA A 516 -13.59 26.81 14.15
C ALA A 516 -12.65 27.52 15.15
N ALA A 517 -13.19 28.22 16.15
CA ALA A 517 -12.41 28.94 17.16
C ALA A 517 -11.90 28.07 18.33
N PHE A 518 -12.47 26.88 18.56
CA PHE A 518 -12.24 26.17 19.82
C PHE A 518 -10.96 25.32 19.88
N SER A 519 -10.41 24.95 18.73
CA SER A 519 -9.19 24.13 18.61
C SER A 519 -8.07 24.87 17.86
N PRO A 520 -6.79 24.58 18.13
CA PRO A 520 -5.68 25.02 17.27
C PRO A 520 -5.82 24.51 15.83
N TYR A 521 -5.10 25.14 14.89
CA TYR A 521 -5.07 24.67 13.50
C TYR A 521 -4.22 23.40 13.38
N LEU A 522 -4.82 22.30 12.95
CA LEU A 522 -4.17 20.99 12.88
C LEU A 522 -3.37 20.85 11.58
N LEU A 523 -2.09 20.53 11.70
CA LEU A 523 -1.24 20.11 10.59
C LEU A 523 -0.84 18.65 10.82
N SER A 524 -1.29 17.76 9.95
CA SER A 524 -0.86 16.37 9.92
C SER A 524 0.19 16.20 8.83
N ASN A 525 1.43 16.02 9.26
CA ASN A 525 2.58 15.93 8.37
C ASN A 525 2.84 14.46 7.99
N ALA A 526 3.11 14.26 6.71
CA ALA A 526 3.55 13.01 6.12
C ALA A 526 4.76 13.29 5.21
N ALA A 527 5.40 12.22 4.76
CA ALA A 527 6.42 12.28 3.72
C ALA A 527 5.84 11.67 2.44
N ILE A 528 5.92 12.39 1.32
CA ILE A 528 5.62 11.82 0.02
C ILE A 528 6.90 11.28 -0.60
N ASN A 529 6.89 10.02 -1.05
CA ASN A 529 8.04 9.42 -1.74
C ASN A 529 8.15 10.00 -3.17
N LEU A 530 9.35 10.49 -3.50
CA LEU A 530 9.68 11.13 -4.79
C LEU A 530 10.79 10.38 -5.55
N GLU A 531 11.03 9.09 -5.27
CA GLU A 531 11.99 8.25 -6.00
C GLU A 531 11.76 8.25 -7.52
N GLY A 532 10.50 8.38 -7.96
CA GLY A 532 10.14 8.50 -9.38
C GLY A 532 10.27 9.90 -9.99
N SER A 533 10.70 10.91 -9.22
CA SER A 533 10.75 12.30 -9.70
C SER A 533 11.78 12.51 -10.81
N LYS A 534 11.40 13.34 -11.79
CA LYS A 534 12.30 13.77 -12.88
C LYS A 534 13.28 14.85 -12.44
N GLU A 535 13.03 15.53 -11.31
CA GLU A 535 13.90 16.59 -10.81
C GLU A 535 15.06 16.02 -9.97
N LEU A 536 16.30 16.30 -10.40
CA LEU A 536 17.53 15.78 -9.78
C LEU A 536 17.66 16.18 -8.29
N ASN A 537 17.30 17.41 -7.92
CA ASN A 537 17.38 17.90 -6.55
C ASN A 537 16.44 17.17 -5.58
N LYS A 538 15.37 16.54 -6.09
CA LYS A 538 14.39 15.78 -5.31
C LYS A 538 14.78 14.30 -5.15
N ARG A 539 15.70 13.79 -5.97
CA ARG A 539 16.26 12.42 -5.85
C ARG A 539 17.29 12.26 -4.73
N GLY A 540 17.92 13.34 -4.26
CA GLY A 540 18.89 13.26 -3.16
C GLY A 540 18.23 13.04 -1.78
N ARG A 541 16.99 13.50 -1.60
CA ARG A 541 16.20 13.36 -0.37
C ARG A 541 15.20 12.19 -0.40
N ASN A 542 14.90 11.64 -1.58
CA ASN A 542 13.88 10.62 -1.85
C ASN A 542 12.45 10.92 -1.38
N ALA A 543 12.22 12.04 -0.70
CA ALA A 543 10.93 12.45 -0.19
C ALA A 543 10.79 13.97 -0.08
N ASP A 544 9.54 14.44 -0.02
CA ASP A 544 9.17 15.82 0.31
C ASP A 544 8.13 15.85 1.44
N ASN A 545 8.00 17.00 2.10
CA ASN A 545 7.01 17.22 3.15
C ASN A 545 5.63 17.27 2.52
N PHE A 546 4.71 16.42 2.97
CA PHE A 546 3.33 16.39 2.52
C PHE A 546 2.43 16.72 3.70
N ILE A 547 1.59 17.75 3.56
CA ILE A 547 0.76 18.27 4.64
C ILE A 547 -0.69 17.91 4.36
N PHE A 548 -1.36 17.39 5.37
CA PHE A 548 -2.82 17.37 5.47
C PHE A 548 -3.22 18.45 6.48
N SER A 549 -4.03 19.42 6.05
CA SER A 549 -4.67 20.41 6.92
C SER A 549 -6.19 20.46 6.69
N PRO A 550 -7.00 21.05 7.59
CA PRO A 550 -8.44 21.18 7.38
C PRO A 550 -8.83 21.89 6.07
N LEU A 551 -8.00 22.82 5.59
CA LEU A 551 -8.31 23.60 4.37
C LEU A 551 -7.63 23.06 3.12
N HIS A 552 -6.39 22.57 3.25
CA HIS A 552 -5.56 22.16 2.12
C HIS A 552 -4.78 20.86 2.37
N VAL A 553 -4.50 20.15 1.28
CA VAL A 553 -3.63 18.98 1.26
C VAL A 553 -2.62 19.08 0.11
N GLY A 554 -1.36 18.73 0.36
CA GLY A 554 -0.34 18.66 -0.70
C GLY A 554 1.08 18.89 -0.22
N SER A 555 1.98 19.10 -1.17
CA SER A 555 3.37 19.49 -0.95
C SER A 555 3.82 20.53 -1.97
N GLN A 556 4.98 21.15 -1.74
CA GLN A 556 5.62 22.00 -2.73
C GLN A 556 5.90 21.24 -4.04
N SER A 557 6.18 19.94 -3.96
CA SER A 557 6.45 19.11 -5.14
C SER A 557 5.20 18.67 -5.90
N THR A 558 4.07 18.46 -5.24
CA THR A 558 2.82 18.04 -5.90
C THR A 558 1.90 19.21 -6.24
N GLY A 559 2.16 20.39 -5.66
CA GLY A 559 1.15 21.44 -5.52
C GLY A 559 0.17 21.14 -4.40
N TYR A 560 -0.58 22.15 -4.01
CA TYR A 560 -1.62 22.05 -2.98
C TYR A 560 -3.01 22.11 -3.61
N VAL A 561 -3.96 21.43 -2.99
CA VAL A 561 -5.38 21.45 -3.38
C VAL A 561 -6.25 21.59 -2.13
N LYS A 562 -7.52 21.95 -2.30
CA LYS A 562 -8.47 22.03 -1.18
C LYS A 562 -8.70 20.64 -0.59
N SER A 563 -8.80 20.54 0.73
CA SER A 563 -9.03 19.26 1.41
C SER A 563 -10.34 18.60 0.97
N THR A 564 -11.37 19.39 0.68
CA THR A 564 -12.65 18.90 0.14
C THR A 564 -12.51 18.23 -1.23
N GLU A 565 -11.61 18.71 -2.09
CA GLU A 565 -11.36 18.11 -3.40
C GLU A 565 -10.67 16.74 -3.28
N ILE A 566 -9.71 16.60 -2.36
CA ILE A 566 -9.11 15.28 -2.09
C ILE A 566 -10.12 14.34 -1.46
N GLU A 567 -10.93 14.82 -0.51
CA GLU A 567 -12.01 14.03 0.11
C GLU A 567 -13.04 13.53 -0.91
N ASP A 568 -13.32 14.30 -1.97
CA ASP A 568 -14.21 13.91 -3.05
C ASP A 568 -13.54 12.93 -4.04
N ALA A 569 -12.24 13.13 -4.34
CA ALA A 569 -11.46 12.28 -5.24
C ALA A 569 -11.12 10.92 -4.63
N VAL A 570 -10.77 10.92 -3.34
CA VAL A 570 -10.40 9.74 -2.57
C VAL A 570 -11.45 9.57 -1.48
N LYS A 571 -12.51 8.83 -1.80
CA LYS A 571 -13.60 8.56 -0.84
C LYS A 571 -13.12 7.87 0.44
N ASP A 572 -12.00 7.16 0.38
CA ASP A 572 -11.36 6.54 1.56
C ASP A 572 -10.53 7.56 2.39
N LEU A 573 -10.32 8.78 1.88
CA LEU A 573 -9.74 9.94 2.56
C LEU A 573 -10.82 10.81 3.22
N THR A 574 -12.06 10.36 3.12
CA THR A 574 -13.03 10.53 4.19
C THR A 574 -13.01 9.27 5.03
N TRP A 575 -13.09 9.44 6.35
CA TRP A 575 -13.79 8.46 7.16
C TRP A 575 -15.24 8.46 6.61
N PRO A 576 -15.72 7.38 5.91
CA PRO A 576 -16.69 7.39 4.80
C PRO A 576 -18.02 8.19 4.87
N PRO A 577 -18.83 8.20 3.78
CA PRO A 577 -19.94 9.15 3.68
C PRO A 577 -21.23 8.64 4.31
N GLN A 578 -21.95 9.60 4.88
CA GLN A 578 -23.36 9.57 5.22
C GLN A 578 -24.19 8.78 4.20
N TRP A 579 -24.90 7.76 4.71
CA TRP A 579 -26.11 7.26 4.10
C TRP A 579 -27.04 8.44 3.78
N ARG A 580 -27.36 8.61 2.49
CA ARG A 580 -28.53 9.40 2.12
C ARG A 580 -29.72 8.78 2.85
N ARG A 581 -30.27 9.50 3.83
CA ARG A 581 -31.67 9.36 4.21
C ARG A 581 -32.50 9.50 2.93
N ARG A 582 -32.95 8.38 2.37
CA ARG A 582 -34.18 8.40 1.57
C ARG A 582 -35.30 8.72 2.55
N ALA A 583 -35.73 9.98 2.58
CA ALA A 583 -37.02 10.31 3.13
C ALA A 583 -38.12 9.55 2.35
N PRO A 584 -39.15 9.02 3.02
CA PRO A 584 -40.20 8.25 2.37
C PRO A 584 -41.33 9.19 1.91
N GLN A 585 -41.45 9.43 0.61
CA GLN A 585 -42.66 9.97 -0.03
C GLN A 585 -42.71 9.45 -1.48
N ARG A 586 -43.79 8.91 -2.04
CA ARG A 586 -45.11 8.47 -1.57
C ARG A 586 -45.77 7.76 -2.78
N ARG A 587 -46.73 6.86 -2.51
CA ARG A 587 -47.82 6.35 -3.39
C ARG A 587 -47.54 5.22 -4.40
N ARG A 588 -47.99 4.01 -4.05
CA ARG A 588 -49.10 3.20 -4.67
C ARG A 588 -49.61 2.27 -3.54
N ILE A 589 -50.78 2.48 -2.93
CA ILE A 589 -52.16 2.10 -3.35
C ILE A 589 -52.39 0.56 -3.29
N TRP A 590 -52.99 0.13 -2.16
CA TRP A 590 -53.86 -1.04 -1.84
C TRP A 590 -53.24 -2.47 -1.83
N ALA A 591 -53.57 -3.42 -0.94
CA ALA A 591 -54.58 -3.57 0.13
C ALA A 591 -54.16 -4.68 1.14
N GLU A 592 -54.76 -4.64 2.36
CA GLU A 592 -55.12 -5.77 3.27
C GLU A 592 -54.00 -6.65 3.91
N THR A 593 -53.97 -7.07 5.17
CA THR A 593 -54.57 -6.78 6.51
C THR A 593 -53.72 -7.61 7.52
N PRO A 594 -53.83 -7.40 8.86
CA PRO A 594 -52.83 -7.83 9.85
C PRO A 594 -53.14 -9.17 10.52
N SER A 595 -52.11 -9.89 10.98
CA SER A 595 -52.13 -10.65 12.24
C SER A 595 -50.85 -11.47 12.47
N GLY A 596 -50.30 -11.38 13.67
CA GLY A 596 -49.92 -12.59 14.42
C GLY A 596 -48.43 -12.93 14.53
N PHE A 597 -47.89 -12.59 15.70
CA PHE A 597 -46.64 -13.03 16.35
C PHE A 597 -45.32 -12.36 15.94
#